data_AF-A0A9D5GRK4-F1
#
_entry.id   AF-A0A9D5GRK4-F1
#
_cell.length_a   1.000
_cell.length_b   1.000
_cell.length_c   1.000
_cell.angle_alpha   90.00
_cell.angle_beta   90.00
_cell.angle_gamma   90.00
#
_symmetry.space_group_name_H-M   'P 1'
#
loop_
_entity.id
_entity.type
_entity.pdbx_description
1 polymer ?
#
loop_
_entity_poly.entity_id
_entity_poly.type
_entity_poly.pdbx_seq_one_letter_code
_entity_poly.pdbx_strand_id
1 'polypeptide(L)'
;MAVGIALIACGGDDDKPVEIKLALAETSLSISADELEPTDIAVTASGGEWTVASNVNWLRAEKVDSETLRVSYDKNNKAETREGIITAAIGEVSGTINVTQEGVKLELDKSSLSIPAEAQAKDIAVTASGGKWTAVPNVNWLTAEKVNEKTLRVRANANTDADSRTGIVTASSGEVSKTLTVTQAGATEDNTEQNTANTAPVIADQTFSVPEDANNGTAVGTVQASDAETNNLMFAITAGNTGDVFAIVEGTGAITVAGALDFEITQSYTLKVSVSDSRHHCQCDQCK
;
A
#
# COMPACT_ATOMS: atom_id res chain seq x y z
N MET A 1 62.70 72.73 74.26
CA MET A 1 63.44 71.55 74.77
C MET A 1 62.45 70.40 74.89
N ALA A 2 62.92 69.17 74.65
CA ALA A 2 62.25 68.03 74.02
C ALA A 2 60.96 67.48 74.67
N VAL A 3 60.13 66.78 73.88
CA VAL A 3 59.97 65.30 73.90
C VAL A 3 59.50 64.85 72.51
N GLY A 4 60.16 63.85 71.93
CA GLY A 4 59.68 63.13 70.75
C GLY A 4 58.91 61.87 71.17
N ILE A 5 57.83 61.55 70.47
CA ILE A 5 57.20 60.22 70.50
C ILE A 5 56.82 59.88 69.06
N ALA A 6 57.47 58.86 68.51
CA ALA A 6 56.92 58.09 67.40
C ALA A 6 56.09 56.97 68.02
N LEU A 7 54.85 56.82 67.57
CA LEU A 7 54.07 55.60 67.76
C LEU A 7 53.32 55.31 66.46
N ILE A 8 53.76 54.21 65.86
CA ILE A 8 53.12 53.45 64.80
C ILE A 8 51.95 52.69 65.43
N ALA A 9 50.80 52.72 64.77
CA ALA A 9 49.76 51.69 64.83
C ALA A 9 48.88 51.86 63.57
N CYS A 10 48.39 50.85 62.89
CA CYS A 10 48.72 49.43 62.74
C CYS A 10 48.21 49.10 61.32
N GLY A 11 48.91 48.23 60.59
CA GLY A 11 48.32 47.62 59.40
C GLY A 11 47.12 46.78 59.85
N GLY A 12 45.92 47.20 59.47
CA GLY A 12 44.86 46.26 59.20
C GLY A 12 45.09 45.77 57.78
N ASP A 13 45.59 44.54 57.63
CA ASP A 13 45.20 43.79 56.44
C ASP A 13 43.68 43.78 56.48
N ASP A 14 43.07 44.58 55.60
CA ASP A 14 41.66 44.45 55.26
C ASP A 14 41.50 43.04 54.71
N ASP A 15 41.21 42.10 55.60
CA ASP A 15 40.77 40.75 55.30
C ASP A 15 39.40 40.91 54.63
N LYS A 16 39.42 41.32 53.36
CA LYS A 16 38.21 41.46 52.55
C LYS A 16 37.56 40.08 52.57
N PRO A 17 36.28 39.97 52.97
CA PRO A 17 35.62 38.68 52.99
C PRO A 17 35.75 38.04 51.61
N VAL A 18 36.18 36.78 51.58
CA VAL A 18 36.32 36.01 50.35
C VAL A 18 34.96 35.97 49.66
N GLU A 19 34.88 36.55 48.46
CA GLU A 19 33.62 36.62 47.72
C GLU A 19 33.31 35.24 47.12
N ILE A 20 32.21 34.63 47.59
CA ILE A 20 31.70 33.36 47.04
C ILE A 20 30.91 33.66 45.76
N LYS A 21 31.30 33.02 44.67
CA LYS A 21 30.60 33.12 43.37
C LYS A 21 30.32 31.74 42.82
N LEU A 22 29.13 31.58 42.26
CA LEU A 22 28.75 30.42 41.47
C LEU A 22 27.94 30.89 40.28
N ALA A 23 28.34 30.51 39.07
CA ALA A 23 27.60 30.74 37.85
C ALA A 23 27.64 29.49 36.97
N LEU A 24 26.49 29.09 36.45
CA LEU A 24 26.34 28.03 35.47
C LEU A 24 26.19 28.69 34.09
N ALA A 25 26.91 28.17 33.09
CA ALA A 25 26.81 28.70 31.73
C ALA A 25 25.41 28.53 31.13
N GLU A 26 24.69 27.49 31.57
CA GLU A 26 23.31 27.22 31.19
C GLU A 26 22.42 27.19 32.43
N THR A 27 21.18 27.64 32.27
CA THR A 27 20.14 27.56 33.33
C THR A 27 18.98 26.66 32.93
N SER A 28 19.01 26.13 31.70
CA SER A 28 18.03 25.18 31.19
C SER A 28 18.65 24.22 30.18
N LEU A 29 18.12 23.00 30.10
CA LEU A 29 18.52 21.99 29.11
C LEU A 29 17.27 21.29 28.56
N SER A 30 17.17 21.22 27.22
CA SER A 30 16.07 20.53 26.51
C SER A 30 16.60 19.30 25.80
N ILE A 31 16.01 18.13 26.09
CA ILE A 31 16.53 16.83 25.65
C ILE A 31 15.44 16.07 24.87
N SER A 32 15.83 15.40 23.79
CA SER A 32 14.93 14.50 23.05
C SER A 32 14.64 13.22 23.86
N ALA A 33 13.50 12.58 23.61
CA ALA A 33 13.07 11.42 24.39
C ALA A 33 14.12 10.27 24.42
N ASP A 34 14.84 10.04 23.32
CA ASP A 34 15.85 8.98 23.13
C ASP A 34 17.30 9.42 23.18
N GLU A 35 17.57 10.68 23.50
CA GLU A 35 18.93 11.16 23.66
C GLU A 35 19.60 10.44 24.84
N LEU A 36 20.86 10.06 24.66
CA LEU A 36 21.66 9.36 25.68
C LEU A 36 23.06 9.96 25.84
N GLU A 37 23.50 10.82 24.93
CA GLU A 37 24.79 11.47 25.06
C GLU A 37 24.73 12.52 26.18
N PRO A 38 25.65 12.50 27.16
CA PRO A 38 25.65 13.47 28.24
C PRO A 38 26.01 14.88 27.75
N THR A 39 25.57 15.89 28.48
CA THR A 39 25.87 17.30 28.20
C THR A 39 26.80 17.87 29.25
N ASP A 40 27.91 18.47 28.82
CA ASP A 40 28.83 19.19 29.71
C ASP A 40 28.48 20.67 29.76
N ILE A 41 28.39 21.22 30.97
CA ILE A 41 28.05 22.62 31.24
C ILE A 41 29.20 23.24 32.01
N ALA A 42 29.68 24.39 31.53
CA ALA A 42 30.73 25.13 32.21
C ALA A 42 30.21 25.77 33.52
N VAL A 43 31.04 25.72 34.54
CA VAL A 43 30.80 26.22 35.89
C VAL A 43 31.89 27.22 36.24
N THR A 44 31.50 28.45 36.55
CA THR A 44 32.40 29.45 37.15
C THR A 44 32.17 29.47 38.65
N ALA A 45 33.16 29.05 39.43
CA ALA A 45 33.09 29.02 40.89
C ALA A 45 34.31 29.69 41.52
N SER A 46 34.09 30.51 42.56
CA SER A 46 35.16 31.06 43.39
C SER A 46 34.74 31.12 44.86
N GLY A 47 35.72 31.09 45.76
CA GLY A 47 35.48 31.24 47.19
C GLY A 47 34.98 29.97 47.91
N GLY A 48 35.00 28.80 47.25
CA GLY A 48 34.69 27.51 47.88
C GLY A 48 34.57 26.35 46.88
N GLU A 49 34.50 25.13 47.40
CA GLU A 49 34.17 23.93 46.62
C GLU A 49 32.66 23.85 46.39
N TRP A 50 32.26 23.65 45.14
CA TRP A 50 30.86 23.47 44.78
C TRP A 50 30.43 22.00 44.82
N THR A 51 29.17 21.79 45.16
CA THR A 51 28.47 20.49 45.17
C THR A 51 27.39 20.47 44.12
N VAL A 52 26.93 19.28 43.72
CA VAL A 52 25.81 19.12 42.79
C VAL A 52 24.88 17.99 43.20
N ALA A 53 23.58 18.20 43.00
CA ALA A 53 22.55 17.19 43.21
C ALA A 53 21.45 17.30 42.15
N SER A 54 20.79 16.17 41.86
CA SER A 54 19.54 16.13 41.10
C SER A 54 18.36 15.84 42.04
N ASN A 55 17.19 16.40 41.74
CA ASN A 55 15.95 16.13 42.48
C ASN A 55 15.18 14.89 41.98
N VAL A 56 15.63 14.26 40.89
CA VAL A 56 14.96 13.11 40.25
C VAL A 56 15.96 12.01 39.95
N ASN A 57 15.49 10.77 39.83
CA ASN A 57 16.35 9.59 39.66
C ASN A 57 16.78 9.31 38.20
N TRP A 58 16.03 9.82 37.23
CA TRP A 58 16.32 9.65 35.81
C TRP A 58 17.41 10.63 35.31
N LEU A 59 17.78 11.62 36.12
CA LEU A 59 18.76 12.65 35.82
C LEU A 59 19.94 12.50 36.78
N ARG A 60 21.16 12.58 36.23
CA ARG A 60 22.41 12.45 36.97
C ARG A 60 23.29 13.65 36.67
N ALA A 61 23.99 14.10 37.69
CA ALA A 61 24.83 15.28 37.65
C ALA A 61 26.15 14.96 38.34
N GLU A 62 27.26 15.14 37.64
CA GLU A 62 28.59 14.78 38.11
C GLU A 62 29.56 15.95 37.89
N LYS A 63 30.33 16.26 38.93
CA LYS A 63 31.46 17.17 38.82
C LYS A 63 32.61 16.44 38.11
N VAL A 64 32.90 16.83 36.87
CA VAL A 64 34.00 16.24 36.09
C VAL A 64 35.34 16.83 36.56
N ASP A 65 35.37 18.14 36.75
CA ASP A 65 36.50 18.90 37.30
C ASP A 65 35.98 20.18 37.98
N SER A 66 36.87 21.13 38.30
CA SER A 66 36.47 22.39 38.97
C SER A 66 35.58 23.30 38.13
N GLU A 67 35.61 23.16 36.81
CA GLU A 67 34.96 24.06 35.84
C GLU A 67 33.88 23.36 35.01
N THR A 68 33.68 22.05 35.16
CA THR A 68 32.79 21.26 34.31
C THR A 68 31.81 20.43 35.12
N LEU A 69 30.52 20.64 34.85
CA LEU A 69 29.41 19.82 35.31
C LEU A 69 28.90 18.95 34.15
N ARG A 70 28.95 17.63 34.31
CA ARG A 70 28.36 16.68 33.36
C ARG A 70 26.95 16.30 33.78
N VAL A 71 26.01 16.47 32.86
CA VAL A 71 24.61 16.09 33.00
C VAL A 71 24.34 14.86 32.15
N SER A 72 23.90 13.78 32.78
CA SER A 72 23.53 12.52 32.11
C SER A 72 22.09 12.16 32.44
N TYR A 73 21.40 11.44 31.57
CA TYR A 73 19.98 11.16 31.73
C TYR A 73 19.62 9.79 31.17
N ASP A 74 18.58 9.19 31.74
CA ASP A 74 17.93 8.02 31.19
C ASP A 74 17.01 8.42 30.02
N LYS A 75 16.78 7.50 29.09
CA LYS A 75 15.77 7.64 28.04
C LYS A 75 14.37 7.83 28.64
N ASN A 76 13.54 8.68 28.04
CA ASN A 76 12.11 8.72 28.30
C ASN A 76 11.37 7.82 27.30
N ASN A 77 10.73 6.75 27.79
CA ASN A 77 9.96 5.82 26.95
C ASN A 77 8.45 6.14 26.93
N LYS A 78 8.01 7.15 27.69
CA LYS A 78 6.59 7.50 27.85
C LYS A 78 6.18 8.64 26.94
N ALA A 79 4.87 8.81 26.74
CA ALA A 79 4.34 9.88 25.89
C ALA A 79 4.48 11.26 26.53
N GLU A 80 4.50 11.32 27.86
CA GLU A 80 4.57 12.56 28.61
C GLU A 80 6.00 13.09 28.70
N THR A 81 6.14 14.39 28.44
CA THR A 81 7.34 15.15 28.80
C THR A 81 7.55 15.10 30.30
N ARG A 82 8.82 14.99 30.73
CA ARG A 82 9.20 15.00 32.15
C ARG A 82 10.24 16.06 32.43
N GLU A 83 10.26 16.51 33.68
CA GLU A 83 11.12 17.60 34.14
C GLU A 83 11.94 17.17 35.36
N GLY A 84 13.10 17.80 35.51
CA GLY A 84 14.05 17.58 36.58
C GLY A 84 14.86 18.85 36.81
N ILE A 85 15.44 18.97 38.00
CA ILE A 85 16.26 20.11 38.38
C ILE A 85 17.60 19.59 38.87
N ILE A 86 18.66 20.22 38.39
CA ILE A 86 20.01 20.08 38.92
C ILE A 86 20.33 21.33 39.70
N THR A 87 20.83 21.16 40.92
CA THR A 87 21.23 22.26 41.79
C THR A 87 22.73 22.15 42.06
N ALA A 88 23.48 23.18 41.69
CA ALA A 88 24.86 23.36 42.10
C ALA A 88 24.91 24.40 43.24
N ALA A 89 25.75 24.18 44.25
CA ALA A 89 25.81 25.07 45.42
C ALA A 89 27.20 25.19 46.04
N ILE A 90 27.51 26.39 46.55
CA ILE A 90 28.63 26.71 47.44
C ILE A 90 28.06 27.44 48.66
N GLY A 91 27.98 26.74 49.80
CA GLY A 91 27.33 27.30 51.01
C GLY A 91 25.87 27.66 50.76
N GLU A 92 25.51 28.93 50.96
CA GLU A 92 24.15 29.46 50.68
C GLU A 92 23.96 29.94 49.23
N VAL A 93 25.04 30.03 48.44
CA VAL A 93 24.96 30.45 47.03
C VAL A 93 24.66 29.22 46.18
N SER A 94 23.58 29.25 45.41
CA SER A 94 23.19 28.14 44.54
C SER A 94 22.76 28.62 43.15
N GLY A 95 23.00 27.77 42.15
CA GLY A 95 22.46 27.89 40.80
C GLY A 95 21.70 26.62 40.41
N THR A 96 20.74 26.75 39.50
CA THR A 96 19.92 25.63 39.04
C THR A 96 19.90 25.52 37.53
N ILE A 97 19.82 24.29 37.04
CA ILE A 97 19.50 23.98 35.65
C ILE A 97 18.15 23.27 35.62
N ASN A 98 17.18 23.87 34.94
CA ASN A 98 15.89 23.24 34.66
C ASN A 98 16.04 22.32 33.45
N VAL A 99 15.84 21.02 33.63
CA VAL A 99 16.00 20.02 32.58
C VAL A 99 14.62 19.51 32.16
N THR A 100 14.30 19.66 30.88
CA THR A 100 13.07 19.15 30.27
C THR A 100 13.43 18.07 29.25
N GLN A 101 12.89 16.87 29.41
CA GLN A 101 13.05 15.79 28.45
C GLN A 101 11.70 15.48 27.79
N GLU A 102 11.65 15.56 26.46
CA GLU A 102 10.44 15.27 25.68
C GLU A 102 9.93 13.85 25.93
N GLY A 103 8.62 13.67 25.77
CA GLY A 103 8.01 12.36 25.63
C GLY A 103 8.18 11.77 24.22
N VAL A 104 8.04 10.46 24.13
CA VAL A 104 7.96 9.70 22.88
C VAL A 104 6.72 10.13 22.11
N LYS A 105 6.91 10.52 20.85
CA LYS A 105 5.83 10.75 19.89
C LYS A 105 5.78 9.57 18.94
N LEU A 106 4.58 9.11 18.59
CA LEU A 106 4.38 8.11 17.55
C LEU A 106 3.06 8.41 16.84
N GLU A 107 3.15 8.69 15.55
CA GLU A 107 2.01 8.95 14.68
C GLU A 107 2.14 8.20 13.36
N LEU A 108 1.01 7.69 12.90
CA LEU A 108 0.83 7.13 11.57
C LEU A 108 0.06 8.15 10.76
N ASP A 109 0.44 8.42 9.50
CA ASP A 109 -0.31 9.34 8.63
C ASP A 109 -1.73 8.86 8.33
N LYS A 110 -2.02 7.59 8.58
CA LYS A 110 -3.33 6.95 8.45
C LYS A 110 -3.62 6.05 9.64
N SER A 111 -4.89 6.01 10.04
CA SER A 111 -5.42 5.04 11.01
C SER A 111 -6.05 3.81 10.37
N SER A 112 -6.26 3.82 9.05
CA SER A 112 -6.75 2.66 8.30
C SER A 112 -6.25 2.57 6.86
N LEU A 113 -6.30 1.36 6.30
CA LEU A 113 -6.06 1.03 4.89
C LEU A 113 -7.18 0.16 4.34
N SER A 114 -7.57 0.42 3.09
CA SER A 114 -8.41 -0.46 2.29
C SER A 114 -7.57 -1.06 1.17
N ILE A 115 -7.58 -2.39 1.05
CA ILE A 115 -6.80 -3.16 0.07
C ILE A 115 -7.78 -4.01 -0.75
N PRO A 116 -7.60 -4.13 -2.07
CA PRO A 116 -8.42 -5.03 -2.88
C PRO A 116 -8.15 -6.51 -2.54
N ALA A 117 -8.91 -7.43 -3.12
CA ALA A 117 -8.78 -8.85 -2.82
C ALA A 117 -7.40 -9.41 -3.20
N GLU A 118 -6.74 -8.84 -4.20
CA GLU A 118 -5.43 -9.30 -4.66
C GLU A 118 -4.32 -8.98 -3.66
N ALA A 119 -3.22 -9.73 -3.76
CA ALA A 119 -2.02 -9.45 -2.98
C ALA A 119 -1.47 -8.06 -3.34
N GLN A 120 -1.30 -7.21 -2.33
CA GLN A 120 -0.84 -5.83 -2.53
C GLN A 120 -0.03 -5.35 -1.34
N ALA A 121 0.93 -4.46 -1.61
CA ALA A 121 1.69 -3.72 -0.61
C ALA A 121 1.31 -2.25 -0.63
N LYS A 122 1.21 -1.63 0.55
CA LYS A 122 0.96 -0.19 0.71
C LYS A 122 1.91 0.40 1.74
N ASP A 123 2.49 1.53 1.37
CA ASP A 123 3.35 2.30 2.26
C ASP A 123 2.53 3.40 2.95
N ILE A 124 2.84 3.61 4.22
CA ILE A 124 2.31 4.69 5.05
C ILE A 124 3.47 5.40 5.74
N ALA A 125 3.29 6.70 6.01
CA ALA A 125 4.30 7.49 6.68
C ALA A 125 4.19 7.34 8.20
N VAL A 126 5.35 7.27 8.86
CA VAL A 126 5.47 7.17 10.32
C VAL A 126 6.27 8.37 10.81
N THR A 127 5.74 9.07 11.81
CA THR A 127 6.48 10.08 12.57
C THR A 127 6.68 9.56 13.98
N ALA A 128 7.93 9.30 14.35
CA ALA A 128 8.26 8.83 15.70
C ALA A 128 9.42 9.65 16.28
N SER A 129 9.35 9.95 17.58
CA SER A 129 10.48 10.38 18.41
C SER A 129 10.68 9.37 19.53
N GLY A 130 11.86 9.32 20.16
CA GLY A 130 12.09 8.34 21.22
C GLY A 130 12.61 6.98 20.75
N GLY A 131 13.36 6.95 19.65
CA GLY A 131 14.16 5.79 19.24
C GLY A 131 13.53 4.91 18.15
N LYS A 132 14.05 3.68 18.03
CA LYS A 132 13.58 2.72 17.02
C LYS A 132 12.14 2.31 17.31
N TRP A 133 11.26 2.53 16.34
CA TRP A 133 9.90 1.98 16.35
C TRP A 133 9.82 0.63 15.63
N THR A 134 8.79 -0.14 15.98
CA THR A 134 8.45 -1.46 15.40
C THR A 134 6.99 -1.46 14.96
N ALA A 135 6.61 -2.42 14.11
CA ALA A 135 5.22 -2.64 13.71
C ALA A 135 4.94 -4.14 13.58
N VAL A 136 3.87 -4.61 14.21
CA VAL A 136 3.54 -6.04 14.28
C VAL A 136 2.08 -6.26 13.90
N PRO A 137 1.76 -7.11 12.90
CA PRO A 137 0.40 -7.48 12.58
C PRO A 137 -0.15 -8.51 13.57
N ASN A 138 -1.46 -8.47 13.84
CA ASN A 138 -2.16 -9.47 14.67
C ASN A 138 -2.66 -10.70 13.89
N VAL A 139 -2.45 -10.73 12.58
CA VAL A 139 -2.90 -11.76 11.66
C VAL A 139 -1.77 -12.18 10.73
N ASN A 140 -1.81 -13.42 10.25
CA ASN A 140 -0.75 -14.02 9.43
C ASN A 140 -0.82 -13.69 7.93
N TRP A 141 -1.95 -13.18 7.44
CA TRP A 141 -2.11 -12.74 6.05
C TRP A 141 -1.59 -11.31 5.82
N LEU A 142 -1.22 -10.60 6.89
CA LEU A 142 -0.52 -9.33 6.84
C LEU A 142 0.95 -9.50 7.20
N THR A 143 1.79 -8.69 6.57
CA THR A 143 3.17 -8.43 7.00
C THR A 143 3.37 -6.94 7.15
N ALA A 144 4.17 -6.54 8.14
CA ALA A 144 4.49 -5.15 8.43
C ALA A 144 6.02 -5.01 8.46
N GLU A 145 6.55 -4.18 7.57
CA GLU A 145 7.98 -4.03 7.35
C GLU A 145 8.37 -2.55 7.52
N LYS A 146 9.34 -2.29 8.41
CA LYS A 146 9.96 -0.99 8.51
C LYS A 146 10.93 -0.81 7.35
N VAL A 147 10.51 -0.05 6.32
CA VAL A 147 11.33 0.23 5.15
C VAL A 147 12.48 1.19 5.51
N ASN A 148 12.16 2.21 6.30
CA ASN A 148 13.10 3.16 6.89
C ASN A 148 12.46 3.81 8.13
N GLU A 149 13.14 4.75 8.79
CA GLU A 149 12.64 5.43 9.99
C GLU A 149 11.33 6.21 9.82
N LYS A 150 10.93 6.52 8.59
CA LYS A 150 9.73 7.31 8.27
C LYS A 150 8.67 6.55 7.49
N THR A 151 8.88 5.26 7.17
CA THR A 151 8.00 4.51 6.27
C THR A 151 7.75 3.10 6.79
N LEU A 152 6.47 2.78 6.97
CA LEU A 152 5.96 1.44 7.23
C LEU A 152 5.31 0.90 5.96
N ARG A 153 5.79 -0.25 5.49
CA ARG A 153 5.17 -1.02 4.41
C ARG A 153 4.30 -2.12 4.98
N VAL A 154 3.02 -2.11 4.63
CA VAL A 154 2.08 -3.17 4.98
C VAL A 154 1.79 -3.98 3.72
N ARG A 155 1.97 -5.29 3.76
CA ARG A 155 1.62 -6.19 2.66
C ARG A 155 0.52 -7.14 3.09
N ALA A 156 -0.49 -7.28 2.25
CA ALA A 156 -1.55 -8.27 2.40
C ALA A 156 -1.36 -9.37 1.35
N ASN A 157 -1.48 -10.62 1.79
CA ASN A 157 -1.67 -11.76 0.87
C ASN A 157 -3.04 -11.65 0.21
N ALA A 158 -3.24 -12.31 -0.93
CA ALA A 158 -4.55 -12.33 -1.58
C ALA A 158 -5.63 -12.91 -0.64
N ASN A 159 -6.82 -12.33 -0.67
CA ASN A 159 -8.02 -12.86 -0.05
C ASN A 159 -8.81 -13.62 -1.11
N THR A 160 -8.87 -14.94 -0.98
CA THR A 160 -9.62 -15.81 -1.89
C THR A 160 -11.07 -16.02 -1.44
N ASP A 161 -11.42 -15.58 -0.24
CA ASP A 161 -12.77 -15.69 0.30
C ASP A 161 -13.63 -14.54 -0.25
N ALA A 162 -14.91 -14.81 -0.52
CA ALA A 162 -15.85 -13.79 -0.99
C ALA A 162 -16.14 -12.70 0.07
N ASP A 163 -15.95 -13.03 1.34
CA ASP A 163 -16.11 -12.09 2.44
C ASP A 163 -14.85 -11.24 2.64
N SER A 164 -15.06 -9.96 2.96
CA SER A 164 -13.99 -9.08 3.39
C SER A 164 -13.40 -9.53 4.72
N ARG A 165 -12.10 -9.27 4.93
CA ARG A 165 -11.40 -9.56 6.19
C ARG A 165 -10.68 -8.34 6.75
N THR A 166 -10.48 -8.32 8.05
CA THR A 166 -9.82 -7.21 8.75
C THR A 166 -8.67 -7.71 9.63
N GLY A 167 -7.58 -6.94 9.63
CA GLY A 167 -6.40 -7.15 10.46
C GLY A 167 -5.93 -5.84 11.06
N ILE A 168 -5.14 -5.92 12.12
CA ILE A 168 -4.59 -4.76 12.83
C ILE A 168 -3.07 -4.85 12.80
N VAL A 169 -2.43 -3.75 12.41
CA VAL A 169 -0.99 -3.55 12.58
C VAL A 169 -0.78 -2.61 13.75
N THR A 170 -0.06 -3.06 14.78
CA THR A 170 0.28 -2.26 15.95
C THR A 170 1.72 -1.74 15.80
N ALA A 171 1.86 -0.43 15.62
CA ALA A 171 3.13 0.26 15.67
C ALA A 171 3.47 0.63 17.13
N SER A 172 4.73 0.56 17.52
CA SER A 172 5.18 0.88 18.88
C SER A 172 6.54 1.56 18.89
N SER A 173 6.68 2.59 19.73
CA SER A 173 7.92 3.30 20.06
C SER A 173 7.94 3.52 21.56
N GLY A 174 8.96 3.05 22.28
CA GLY A 174 8.93 3.03 23.74
C GLY A 174 7.68 2.30 24.27
N GLU A 175 6.95 2.94 25.18
CA GLU A 175 5.66 2.47 25.72
C GLU A 175 4.45 3.00 24.93
N VAL A 176 4.68 3.82 23.90
CA VAL A 176 3.63 4.42 23.07
C VAL A 176 3.32 3.50 21.91
N SER A 177 2.03 3.23 21.69
CA SER A 177 1.56 2.43 20.56
C SER A 177 0.44 3.11 19.78
N LYS A 178 0.37 2.80 18.49
CA LYS A 178 -0.68 3.22 17.55
C LYS A 178 -1.12 2.03 16.72
N THR A 179 -2.39 1.99 16.36
CA THR A 179 -2.95 0.90 15.57
C THR A 179 -3.38 1.39 14.19
N LEU A 180 -3.08 0.60 13.17
CA LEU A 180 -3.58 0.74 11.81
C LEU A 180 -4.54 -0.40 11.52
N THR A 181 -5.80 -0.08 11.18
CA THR A 181 -6.79 -1.08 10.76
C THR A 181 -6.68 -1.33 9.27
N VAL A 182 -6.49 -2.57 8.85
CA VAL A 182 -6.40 -2.95 7.43
C VAL A 182 -7.61 -3.80 7.08
N THR A 183 -8.46 -3.29 6.19
CA THR A 183 -9.59 -4.03 5.63
C THR A 183 -9.24 -4.45 4.21
N GLN A 184 -9.33 -5.74 3.95
CA GLN A 184 -9.14 -6.31 2.62
C GLN A 184 -10.48 -6.78 2.07
N ALA A 185 -10.80 -6.40 0.83
CA ALA A 185 -12.00 -6.88 0.16
C ALA A 185 -11.98 -8.41 -0.01
N GLY A 186 -13.17 -9.00 -0.14
CA GLY A 186 -13.29 -10.39 -0.57
C GLY A 186 -13.09 -10.54 -2.08
N ALA A 187 -12.70 -11.73 -2.51
CA ALA A 187 -12.60 -12.07 -3.93
C ALA A 187 -13.97 -11.87 -4.61
N THR A 188 -13.98 -11.14 -5.71
CA THR A 188 -15.13 -11.14 -6.63
C THR A 188 -14.99 -12.35 -7.55
N GLU A 189 -16.05 -13.13 -7.72
CA GLU A 189 -16.09 -14.14 -8.78
C GLU A 189 -15.90 -13.45 -10.13
N ASP A 190 -14.83 -13.80 -10.84
CA ASP A 190 -14.59 -13.32 -12.20
C ASP A 190 -15.55 -14.04 -13.14
N ASN A 191 -16.77 -13.51 -13.25
CA ASN A 191 -17.82 -14.09 -14.08
C ASN A 191 -17.70 -13.59 -15.53
N THR A 192 -16.49 -13.56 -16.08
CA THR A 192 -16.28 -13.36 -17.51
C THR A 192 -16.61 -14.65 -18.25
N GLU A 193 -17.88 -15.05 -18.27
CA GLU A 193 -18.37 -15.76 -19.45
C GLU A 193 -18.23 -14.78 -20.61
N GLN A 194 -17.19 -14.99 -21.41
CA GLN A 194 -16.98 -14.25 -22.65
C GLN A 194 -18.18 -14.58 -23.55
N ASN A 195 -19.22 -13.75 -23.48
CA ASN A 195 -20.33 -13.77 -24.42
C ASN A 195 -19.78 -13.29 -25.77
N THR A 196 -19.06 -14.17 -26.47
CA THR A 196 -18.72 -13.97 -27.87
C THR A 196 -20.03 -13.95 -28.62
N ALA A 197 -20.43 -12.78 -29.10
CA ALA A 197 -21.59 -12.65 -29.96
C ALA A 197 -21.46 -13.67 -31.11
N ASN A 198 -22.45 -14.53 -31.26
CA ASN A 198 -22.52 -15.50 -32.36
C ASN A 198 -22.73 -14.73 -33.67
N THR A 199 -21.91 -14.97 -34.68
CA THR A 199 -22.10 -14.40 -36.01
C THR A 199 -23.00 -15.29 -36.86
N ALA A 200 -23.53 -14.77 -37.97
CA ALA A 200 -24.37 -15.57 -38.87
C ALA A 200 -23.48 -16.22 -39.95
N PRO A 201 -23.81 -17.44 -40.41
CA PRO A 201 -23.06 -18.10 -41.48
C PRO A 201 -23.06 -17.30 -42.79
N VAL A 202 -21.95 -17.35 -43.50
CA VAL A 202 -21.75 -16.69 -44.79
C VAL A 202 -21.84 -17.72 -45.93
N ILE A 203 -22.66 -17.41 -46.92
CA ILE A 203 -22.82 -18.15 -48.17
C ILE A 203 -22.72 -17.18 -49.34
N ALA A 204 -21.97 -17.56 -50.37
CA ALA A 204 -21.85 -16.82 -51.63
C ALA A 204 -22.55 -17.56 -52.77
N ASP A 205 -22.91 -16.82 -53.82
CA ASP A 205 -23.49 -17.37 -55.04
C ASP A 205 -22.56 -18.41 -55.67
N GLN A 206 -23.14 -19.55 -56.05
CA GLN A 206 -22.43 -20.71 -56.60
C GLN A 206 -23.14 -21.20 -57.86
N THR A 207 -22.36 -21.76 -58.78
CA THR A 207 -22.87 -22.33 -60.04
C THR A 207 -22.42 -23.77 -60.18
N PHE A 208 -23.36 -24.63 -60.54
CA PHE A 208 -23.13 -26.04 -60.81
C PHE A 208 -23.73 -26.41 -62.17
N SER A 209 -23.23 -27.48 -62.77
CA SER A 209 -23.73 -28.01 -64.04
C SER A 209 -23.98 -29.50 -63.91
N VAL A 210 -25.11 -29.97 -64.42
CA VAL A 210 -25.45 -31.39 -64.48
C VAL A 210 -26.00 -31.70 -65.88
N PRO A 211 -25.64 -32.85 -66.49
CA PRO A 211 -26.24 -33.28 -67.75
C PRO A 211 -27.75 -33.48 -67.61
N GLU A 212 -28.51 -33.19 -68.66
CA GLU A 212 -29.98 -33.36 -68.64
C GLU A 212 -30.41 -34.84 -68.59
N ASP A 213 -29.56 -35.75 -69.09
CA ASP A 213 -29.78 -37.19 -69.04
C ASP A 213 -29.36 -37.83 -67.71
N ALA A 214 -29.02 -37.01 -66.71
CA ALA A 214 -28.64 -37.47 -65.38
C ALA A 214 -29.80 -38.17 -64.67
N ASN A 215 -29.52 -39.37 -64.14
CA ASN A 215 -30.49 -40.14 -63.36
C ASN A 215 -30.78 -39.49 -62.00
N ASN A 216 -31.95 -39.76 -61.43
CA ASN A 216 -32.24 -39.43 -60.03
C ASN A 216 -31.15 -39.98 -59.10
N GLY A 217 -30.71 -39.15 -58.14
CA GLY A 217 -29.61 -39.42 -57.23
C GLY A 217 -28.24 -38.96 -57.75
N THR A 218 -28.12 -38.50 -59.00
CA THR A 218 -26.85 -37.97 -59.53
C THR A 218 -26.44 -36.72 -58.75
N ALA A 219 -25.18 -36.68 -58.31
CA ALA A 219 -24.62 -35.55 -57.58
C ALA A 219 -24.42 -34.35 -58.51
N VAL A 220 -24.94 -33.19 -58.11
CA VAL A 220 -24.85 -31.91 -58.84
C VAL A 220 -23.71 -31.06 -58.30
N GLY A 221 -23.55 -31.04 -56.97
CA GLY A 221 -22.54 -30.25 -56.28
C GLY A 221 -22.74 -30.25 -54.77
N THR A 222 -21.92 -29.50 -54.05
CA THR A 222 -22.05 -29.29 -52.60
C THR A 222 -21.92 -27.81 -52.31
N VAL A 223 -22.90 -27.26 -51.61
CA VAL A 223 -22.94 -25.84 -51.24
C VAL A 223 -21.82 -25.53 -50.25
N GLN A 224 -20.97 -24.57 -50.59
CA GLN A 224 -19.94 -24.06 -49.69
C GLN A 224 -20.49 -22.87 -48.89
N ALA A 225 -20.45 -23.00 -47.56
CA ALA A 225 -20.73 -21.93 -46.61
C ALA A 225 -19.75 -22.04 -45.43
N SER A 226 -19.55 -20.93 -44.72
CA SER A 226 -18.62 -20.85 -43.61
C SER A 226 -19.21 -20.05 -42.45
N ASP A 227 -18.89 -20.44 -41.24
CA ASP A 227 -19.22 -19.70 -40.03
C ASP A 227 -17.97 -19.59 -39.13
N ALA A 228 -17.84 -18.48 -38.42
CA ALA A 228 -16.63 -18.21 -37.64
C ALA A 228 -16.58 -19.01 -36.33
N GLU A 229 -17.73 -19.47 -35.85
CA GLU A 229 -17.88 -20.16 -34.57
C GLU A 229 -18.08 -21.66 -34.73
N THR A 230 -18.67 -22.13 -35.84
CA THR A 230 -18.98 -23.55 -36.04
C THR A 230 -18.81 -24.04 -37.47
N ASN A 231 -18.59 -25.35 -37.62
CA ASN A 231 -18.66 -26.04 -38.91
C ASN A 231 -19.94 -26.89 -39.07
N ASN A 232 -20.81 -26.88 -38.06
CA ASN A 232 -22.07 -27.62 -38.09
C ASN A 232 -23.17 -26.75 -38.68
N LEU A 233 -23.29 -26.78 -40.02
CA LEU A 233 -24.22 -25.96 -40.77
C LEU A 233 -25.38 -26.81 -41.34
N MET A 234 -26.59 -26.26 -41.29
CA MET A 234 -27.81 -26.86 -41.83
C MET A 234 -28.24 -26.12 -43.10
N PHE A 235 -28.50 -26.87 -44.17
CA PHE A 235 -28.79 -26.36 -45.51
C PHE A 235 -30.21 -26.74 -45.96
N ALA A 236 -30.90 -25.82 -46.62
CA ALA A 236 -32.21 -26.10 -47.22
C ALA A 236 -32.42 -25.30 -48.52
N ILE A 237 -33.09 -25.89 -49.51
CA ILE A 237 -33.57 -25.17 -50.68
C ILE A 237 -34.91 -24.53 -50.32
N THR A 238 -34.99 -23.21 -50.41
CA THR A 238 -36.16 -22.42 -49.98
C THR A 238 -36.99 -21.92 -51.15
N ALA A 239 -36.42 -21.81 -52.35
CA ALA A 239 -37.14 -21.44 -53.56
C ALA A 239 -36.39 -21.82 -54.85
N GLY A 240 -37.04 -21.68 -56.01
CA GLY A 240 -36.43 -21.86 -57.33
C GLY A 240 -36.35 -23.32 -57.81
N ASN A 241 -36.72 -24.27 -56.96
CA ASN A 241 -36.76 -25.70 -57.26
C ASN A 241 -38.10 -26.09 -57.91
N THR A 242 -38.40 -25.55 -59.09
CA THR A 242 -39.66 -25.84 -59.78
C THR A 242 -39.74 -27.33 -60.15
N GLY A 243 -40.82 -28.00 -59.74
CA GLY A 243 -41.01 -29.43 -60.00
C GLY A 243 -40.21 -30.36 -59.08
N ASP A 244 -39.62 -29.84 -58.00
CA ASP A 244 -38.83 -30.60 -57.01
C ASP A 244 -37.67 -31.40 -57.65
N VAL A 245 -37.07 -30.81 -58.68
CA VAL A 245 -36.05 -31.45 -59.53
C VAL A 245 -34.72 -31.65 -58.80
N PHE A 246 -34.45 -30.89 -57.74
CA PHE A 246 -33.26 -31.03 -56.90
C PHE A 246 -33.62 -31.35 -55.44
N ALA A 247 -32.76 -32.15 -54.79
CA ALA A 247 -32.77 -32.36 -53.34
C ALA A 247 -31.45 -31.87 -52.74
N ILE A 248 -31.48 -31.41 -51.48
CA ILE A 248 -30.28 -31.02 -50.71
C ILE A 248 -30.21 -31.82 -49.40
N VAL A 249 -29.02 -32.27 -49.04
CA VAL A 249 -28.77 -32.93 -47.75
C VAL A 249 -28.50 -31.90 -46.67
N GLU A 250 -29.34 -31.88 -45.63
CA GLU A 250 -29.34 -30.83 -44.60
C GLU A 250 -27.99 -30.64 -43.91
N GLY A 251 -27.31 -31.71 -43.49
CA GLY A 251 -26.05 -31.59 -42.74
C GLY A 251 -24.79 -31.42 -43.58
N THR A 252 -24.87 -31.50 -44.91
CA THR A 252 -23.68 -31.46 -45.79
C THR A 252 -23.79 -30.47 -46.94
N GLY A 253 -25.00 -29.96 -47.24
CA GLY A 253 -25.22 -29.08 -48.37
C GLY A 253 -25.09 -29.77 -49.74
N ALA A 254 -25.03 -31.10 -49.78
CA ALA A 254 -24.90 -31.85 -51.03
C ALA A 254 -26.21 -31.83 -51.84
N ILE A 255 -26.14 -31.43 -53.11
CA ILE A 255 -27.27 -31.34 -54.03
C ILE A 255 -27.29 -32.54 -54.97
N THR A 256 -28.44 -33.17 -55.14
CA THR A 256 -28.67 -34.28 -56.06
C THR A 256 -29.88 -34.06 -56.95
N VAL A 257 -29.89 -34.67 -58.14
CA VAL A 257 -31.07 -34.75 -59.01
C VAL A 257 -32.16 -35.59 -58.32
N ALA A 258 -33.39 -35.08 -58.27
CA ALA A 258 -34.56 -35.72 -57.68
C ALA A 258 -35.74 -35.86 -58.66
N GLY A 259 -35.71 -35.14 -59.78
CA GLY A 259 -36.70 -35.20 -60.86
C GLY A 259 -36.04 -35.16 -62.25
N ALA A 260 -36.86 -35.31 -63.29
CA ALA A 260 -36.38 -35.28 -64.67
C ALA A 260 -35.89 -33.87 -65.07
N LEU A 261 -34.76 -33.83 -65.77
CA LEU A 261 -34.20 -32.62 -66.39
C LEU A 261 -34.53 -32.66 -67.89
N ASP A 262 -34.90 -31.50 -68.43
CA ASP A 262 -35.20 -31.30 -69.86
C ASP A 262 -34.70 -29.91 -70.23
N PHE A 263 -33.57 -29.86 -70.93
CA PHE A 263 -32.89 -28.60 -71.24
C PHE A 263 -33.66 -27.78 -72.27
N GLU A 264 -34.39 -28.43 -73.19
CA GLU A 264 -35.26 -27.74 -74.15
C GLU A 264 -36.41 -26.99 -73.46
N ILE A 265 -36.91 -27.50 -72.32
CA ILE A 265 -37.96 -26.84 -71.52
C ILE A 265 -37.37 -25.84 -70.53
N THR A 266 -36.38 -26.23 -69.73
CA THR A 266 -35.80 -25.40 -68.66
C THR A 266 -34.28 -25.41 -68.73
N GLN A 267 -33.72 -24.37 -69.36
CA GLN A 267 -32.28 -24.26 -69.59
C GLN A 267 -31.46 -23.99 -68.32
N SER A 268 -32.08 -23.45 -67.26
CA SER A 268 -31.39 -23.15 -66.00
C SER A 268 -32.35 -23.05 -64.83
N TYR A 269 -31.85 -23.40 -63.63
CA TYR A 269 -32.54 -23.24 -62.36
C TYR A 269 -31.78 -22.28 -61.47
N THR A 270 -32.48 -21.31 -60.87
CA THR A 270 -31.92 -20.40 -59.86
C THR A 270 -32.46 -20.78 -58.49
N LEU A 271 -31.74 -21.64 -57.77
CA LEU A 271 -32.13 -22.10 -56.44
C LEU A 271 -31.80 -21.03 -55.38
N LYS A 272 -32.75 -20.77 -54.47
CA LYS A 272 -32.45 -20.06 -53.21
C LYS A 272 -32.14 -21.09 -52.14
N VAL A 273 -30.98 -20.98 -51.50
CA VAL A 273 -30.53 -21.87 -50.43
C VAL A 273 -30.35 -21.06 -49.15
N SER A 274 -30.87 -21.57 -48.03
CA SER A 274 -30.59 -21.05 -46.69
C SER A 274 -29.53 -21.89 -45.99
N VAL A 275 -28.69 -21.24 -45.20
CA VAL A 275 -27.71 -21.88 -44.29
C VAL A 275 -27.94 -21.37 -42.87
N SER A 276 -27.84 -22.25 -41.87
CA SER A 276 -27.98 -21.89 -40.45
C SER A 276 -27.05 -22.71 -39.57
N ASP A 277 -26.64 -22.15 -38.43
CA ASP A 277 -25.69 -22.72 -37.47
C ASP A 277 -26.39 -23.32 -36.23
N SER A 278 -27.72 -23.54 -36.29
CA SER A 278 -28.61 -23.96 -35.19
C SER A 278 -28.74 -22.99 -34.00
N ARG A 279 -27.98 -21.89 -33.95
CA ARG A 279 -28.11 -20.81 -32.95
C ARG A 279 -28.75 -19.54 -33.52
N HIS A 280 -28.81 -19.39 -34.84
CA HIS A 280 -29.60 -18.38 -35.55
C HIS A 280 -30.54 -19.02 -36.57
N HIS A 281 -31.84 -18.89 -36.30
CA HIS A 281 -32.90 -19.14 -37.26
C HIS A 281 -33.07 -17.88 -38.12
N CYS A 282 -32.31 -17.72 -39.20
CA CYS A 282 -32.52 -16.63 -40.15
C CYS A 282 -33.40 -17.12 -41.30
N GLN A 283 -34.71 -16.90 -41.22
CA GLN A 283 -35.59 -16.94 -42.39
C GLN A 283 -35.49 -15.62 -43.16
N CYS A 284 -35.65 -15.70 -44.48
CA CYS A 284 -35.45 -14.61 -45.43
C CYS A 284 -35.97 -13.24 -44.97
N ASP A 285 -35.07 -12.27 -45.08
CA ASP A 285 -35.33 -10.84 -45.30
C ASP A 285 -35.59 -9.89 -44.13
N GLN A 286 -35.28 -10.19 -42.87
CA GLN A 286 -35.00 -9.14 -41.85
C GLN A 286 -34.16 -9.70 -40.67
N CYS A 287 -32.93 -9.22 -40.48
CA CYS A 287 -32.25 -9.25 -39.18
C CYS A 287 -32.38 -7.87 -38.53
N LYS A 288 -33.07 -7.79 -37.39
CA LYS A 288 -32.84 -6.78 -36.36
C LYS A 288 -32.57 -7.50 -35.05
#